data_AF-A0AAD2JPG2-F1
#
_entry.id   AF-A0AAD2JPG2-F1
#
_cell.length_a   1.000
_cell.length_b   1.000
_cell.length_c   1.000
_cell.angle_alpha   90.00
_cell.angle_beta   90.00
_cell.angle_gamma   90.00
#
_symmetry.space_group_name_H-M   'P 1'
#
loop_
_entity.id
_entity.type
_entity.pdbx_description
1 polymer ?
#
loop_
_entity_poly.entity_id
_entity_poly.type
_entity_poly.pdbx_seq_one_letter_code
_entity_poly.pdbx_strand_id
1 'polypeptide(L)'
;MSEEKPLYVTDPEKWLRDLTESNDFVGIVIFRGHWCKYDKYYLKKLGKYNNETIKSEHLKLIAWTSEGADGAKQADEEWGLTTKFGFDEVIGDDTNALANYLVEDCILEDLKTMTPEEAHVTDHVTKGTYPNGMVQPGMIWYAHHGSLVLQWESEVSPPHFGGPNRPLPQDTWKEVMKRKHALDLGKDVMPVHGKELRQCATNMEVNCAIS
;
A
#
# COMPACT_ATOMS: atom_id res chain seq x y z
N MET A 1 -11.26 26.43 18.54
CA MET A 1 -11.45 25.03 18.10
C MET A 1 -10.54 24.86 16.91
N SER A 2 -9.40 24.18 17.07
CA SER A 2 -8.55 23.82 15.93
C SER A 2 -9.34 22.81 15.10
N GLU A 3 -9.69 23.18 13.88
CA GLU A 3 -10.19 22.20 12.90
C GLU A 3 -9.10 21.14 12.75
N GLU A 4 -9.37 19.94 13.27
CA GLU A 4 -8.53 18.79 12.96
C GLU A 4 -8.55 18.62 11.44
N LYS A 5 -7.37 18.75 10.82
CA LYS A 5 -7.23 18.52 9.38
C LYS A 5 -7.79 17.14 9.06
N PRO A 6 -8.55 16.98 7.97
CA PRO A 6 -9.04 15.67 7.58
C PRO A 6 -7.87 14.69 7.46
N LEU A 7 -8.03 13.52 8.07
CA LEU A 7 -7.05 12.41 8.07
C LEU A 7 -7.02 11.63 6.74
N TYR A 8 -7.69 12.15 5.70
CA TYR A 8 -7.84 11.53 4.38
C TYR A 8 -7.45 12.49 3.24
N VAL A 9 -7.12 11.91 2.08
CA VAL A 9 -6.61 12.64 0.92
C VAL A 9 -7.76 13.33 0.19
N THR A 10 -7.86 14.65 0.31
CA THR A 10 -8.97 15.45 -0.29
C THR A 10 -8.71 15.87 -1.74
N ASP A 11 -7.44 15.97 -2.14
CA ASP A 11 -6.99 16.25 -3.51
C ASP A 11 -5.87 15.25 -3.85
N PRO A 12 -6.23 14.05 -4.35
CA PRO A 12 -5.28 12.97 -4.59
C PRO A 12 -4.15 13.31 -5.55
N GLU A 13 -4.47 14.01 -6.65
CA GLU A 13 -3.50 14.41 -7.65
C GLU A 13 -2.46 15.35 -7.04
N LYS A 14 -2.91 16.42 -6.38
CA LYS A 14 -2.01 17.38 -5.73
C LYS A 14 -1.18 16.71 -4.64
N TRP A 15 -1.82 15.88 -3.81
CA TRP A 15 -1.13 15.20 -2.71
C TRP A 15 -0.02 14.28 -3.24
N LEU A 16 -0.30 13.47 -4.27
CA LEU A 16 0.66 12.55 -4.84
C LEU A 16 1.80 13.29 -5.56
N ARG A 17 1.49 14.37 -6.27
CA ARG A 17 2.50 15.24 -6.89
C ARG A 17 3.43 15.85 -5.82
N ASP A 18 2.88 16.51 -4.82
CA ASP A 18 3.66 17.16 -3.76
C ASP A 18 4.56 16.13 -3.03
N LEU A 19 4.01 14.94 -2.76
CA LEU A 19 4.74 13.85 -2.10
C LEU A 19 5.90 13.35 -2.96
N THR A 20 5.68 13.18 -4.26
CA THR A 20 6.67 12.60 -5.16
C THR A 20 7.70 13.60 -5.68
N GLU A 21 7.38 14.90 -5.72
CA GLU A 21 8.36 15.95 -6.01
C GLU A 21 9.31 16.17 -4.83
N SER A 22 8.80 16.06 -3.60
CA SER A 22 9.57 16.31 -2.38
C SER A 22 10.44 15.14 -1.90
N ASN A 23 10.28 13.95 -2.46
CA ASN A 23 11.02 12.75 -2.07
C ASN A 23 11.57 12.02 -3.30
N ASP A 24 12.84 11.59 -3.26
CA ASP A 24 13.43 10.84 -4.39
C ASP A 24 12.73 9.48 -4.57
N PHE A 25 12.33 8.84 -3.47
CA PHE A 25 11.55 7.61 -3.48
C PHE A 25 10.28 7.74 -2.65
N VAL A 26 9.17 7.26 -3.22
CA VAL A 26 7.88 7.15 -2.53
C VAL A 26 7.33 5.75 -2.77
N GLY A 27 6.92 5.07 -1.70
CA GLY A 27 6.18 3.82 -1.76
C GLY A 27 4.83 3.98 -1.06
N ILE A 28 3.74 3.69 -1.75
CA ILE A 28 2.38 3.68 -1.18
C ILE A 28 1.86 2.26 -1.26
N VAL A 29 1.48 1.69 -0.12
CA VAL A 29 0.99 0.32 -0.01
C VAL A 29 -0.45 0.32 0.49
N ILE A 30 -1.36 -0.08 -0.39
CA ILE A 30 -2.78 -0.22 -0.11
C ILE A 30 -3.00 -1.54 0.65
N PHE A 31 -3.68 -1.45 1.79
CA PHE A 31 -4.08 -2.60 2.60
C PHE A 31 -5.56 -2.54 2.97
N ARG A 32 -6.15 -3.70 3.26
CA ARG A 32 -7.59 -3.84 3.39
C ARG A 32 -8.09 -3.22 4.68
N GLY A 33 -7.45 -3.55 5.80
CA GLY A 33 -7.81 -3.02 7.11
C GLY A 33 -7.03 -3.67 8.26
N HIS A 34 -7.17 -3.12 9.46
CA HIS A 34 -6.45 -3.54 10.67
C HIS A 34 -6.77 -4.98 11.13
N TRP A 35 -7.90 -5.54 10.71
CA TRP A 35 -8.31 -6.90 11.00
C TRP A 35 -7.54 -7.94 10.16
N CYS A 36 -6.89 -7.51 9.09
CA CYS A 36 -6.33 -8.41 8.10
C CYS A 36 -4.96 -8.96 8.49
N LYS A 37 -4.91 -10.27 8.71
CA LYS A 37 -3.69 -10.98 9.10
C LYS A 37 -2.58 -10.98 8.03
N TYR A 38 -2.96 -11.04 6.75
CA TYR A 38 -2.01 -11.01 5.62
C TYR A 38 -1.36 -9.64 5.48
N ASP A 39 -2.15 -8.58 5.68
CA ASP A 39 -1.68 -7.19 5.60
C ASP A 39 -0.74 -6.89 6.77
N LYS A 40 -1.12 -7.31 7.99
CA LYS A 40 -0.25 -7.25 9.17
C LYS A 40 1.10 -7.90 8.92
N TYR A 41 1.11 -9.15 8.42
CA TYR A 41 2.35 -9.87 8.14
C TYR A 41 3.21 -9.14 7.11
N TYR A 42 2.59 -8.76 5.98
CA TYR A 42 3.30 -8.12 4.89
C TYR A 42 3.89 -6.77 5.28
N LEU A 43 3.09 -5.88 5.87
CA LEU A 43 3.52 -4.54 6.23
C LEU A 43 4.65 -4.62 7.26
N LYS A 44 4.56 -5.49 8.27
CA LYS A 44 5.69 -5.71 9.20
C LYS A 44 6.97 -6.17 8.50
N LYS A 45 6.86 -7.09 7.55
CA LYS A 45 8.01 -7.59 6.78
C LYS A 45 8.63 -6.50 5.89
N LEU A 46 7.79 -5.72 5.20
CA LEU A 46 8.22 -4.59 4.38
C LEU A 46 8.86 -3.48 5.22
N GLY A 47 8.20 -3.06 6.30
CA GLY A 47 8.71 -2.02 7.18
C GLY A 47 9.99 -2.42 7.91
N LYS A 48 10.14 -3.70 8.27
CA LYS A 48 11.43 -4.24 8.77
C LYS A 48 12.52 -4.14 7.71
N TYR A 49 12.23 -4.58 6.49
CA TYR A 49 13.16 -4.50 5.37
C TYR A 49 13.54 -3.04 5.04
N ASN A 50 12.60 -2.10 5.13
CA ASN A 50 12.89 -0.67 4.97
C ASN A 50 13.92 -0.22 6.01
N ASN A 51 13.65 -0.45 7.30
CA ASN A 51 14.56 -0.06 8.38
C ASN A 51 15.97 -0.68 8.25
N GLU A 52 16.05 -1.94 7.81
CA GLU A 52 17.32 -2.67 7.74
C GLU A 52 18.11 -2.43 6.46
N THR A 53 17.46 -2.03 5.36
CA THR A 53 18.10 -2.03 4.02
C THR A 53 17.86 -0.77 3.20
N ILE A 54 16.68 -0.15 3.27
CA ILE A 54 16.28 0.92 2.33
C ILE A 54 16.39 2.31 2.97
N LYS A 55 16.33 2.43 4.29
CA LYS A 55 16.21 3.72 5.01
C LYS A 55 17.29 4.76 4.64
N SER A 56 18.49 4.34 4.27
CA SER A 56 19.56 5.24 3.81
C SER A 56 19.25 5.96 2.49
N GLU A 57 18.33 5.42 1.71
CA GLU A 57 17.88 5.96 0.42
C GLU A 57 16.75 6.98 0.59
N HIS A 58 16.40 7.35 1.83
CA HIS A 58 15.36 8.34 2.14
C HIS A 58 13.99 8.03 1.51
N LEU A 59 13.64 6.75 1.43
CA LEU A 59 12.30 6.31 1.01
C LEU A 59 11.22 6.84 1.95
N LYS A 60 10.24 7.54 1.37
CA LYS A 60 8.97 7.86 2.01
C LYS A 60 8.00 6.70 1.83
N LEU A 61 7.73 5.93 2.89
CA LEU A 61 6.90 4.74 2.85
C LEU A 61 5.57 4.95 3.60
N ILE A 62 4.46 4.80 2.88
CA ILE A 62 3.11 5.06 3.38
C ILE A 62 2.27 3.79 3.28
N ALA A 63 1.57 3.43 4.36
CA ALA A 63 0.49 2.45 4.32
C ALA A 63 -0.85 3.19 4.19
N TRP A 64 -1.72 2.74 3.30
CA TRP A 64 -3.02 3.39 3.05
C TRP A 64 -4.15 2.37 3.10
N THR A 65 -5.29 2.72 3.69
CA THR A 65 -6.48 1.86 3.75
C THR A 65 -7.78 2.63 3.52
N SER A 66 -8.74 1.95 2.91
CA SER A 66 -10.12 2.42 2.75
C SER A 66 -11.00 2.25 4.00
N GLU A 67 -10.46 1.68 5.08
CA GLU A 67 -11.20 1.49 6.35
C GLU A 67 -11.46 2.82 7.08
N GLY A 68 -10.85 3.90 6.61
CA GLY A 68 -10.94 5.22 7.24
C GLY A 68 -9.92 5.41 8.36
N ALA A 69 -9.94 6.62 8.93
CA ALA A 69 -8.94 7.07 9.89
C ALA A 69 -8.84 6.17 11.14
N ASP A 70 -9.97 5.66 11.63
CA ASP A 70 -10.00 4.78 12.81
C ASP A 70 -9.33 3.43 12.52
N GLY A 71 -9.58 2.83 11.34
CA GLY A 71 -8.94 1.59 10.92
C GLY A 71 -7.42 1.75 10.74
N ALA A 72 -7.01 2.84 10.09
CA ALA A 72 -5.59 3.20 9.94
C ALA A 72 -4.89 3.37 11.30
N LYS A 73 -5.53 4.09 12.23
CA LYS A 73 -5.02 4.29 13.58
C LYS A 73 -4.89 2.97 14.35
N GLN A 74 -5.91 2.12 14.32
CA GLN A 74 -5.86 0.81 14.98
C GLN A 74 -4.76 -0.08 14.41
N ALA A 75 -4.60 -0.11 13.08
CA ALA A 75 -3.52 -0.83 12.42
C ALA A 75 -2.15 -0.35 12.91
N ASP A 76 -1.93 0.97 13.01
CA ASP A 76 -0.65 1.50 13.48
C ASP A 76 -0.39 1.22 14.97
N GLU A 77 -1.40 1.42 15.83
CA GLU A 77 -1.28 1.18 17.27
C GLU A 77 -0.99 -0.30 17.58
N GLU A 78 -1.70 -1.23 16.94
CA GLU A 78 -1.54 -2.66 17.18
C GLU A 78 -0.28 -3.23 16.52
N TRP A 79 0.03 -2.78 15.30
CA TRP A 79 1.09 -3.38 14.52
C TRP A 79 2.43 -2.65 14.71
N GLY A 80 2.39 -1.39 15.17
CA GLY A 80 3.54 -0.51 15.36
C GLY A 80 4.19 -0.11 14.05
N LEU A 81 3.40 0.18 13.00
CA LEU A 81 3.95 0.41 11.66
C LEU A 81 4.90 1.61 11.62
N THR A 82 4.53 2.72 12.28
CA THR A 82 5.35 3.94 12.37
C THR A 82 6.33 3.92 13.54
N THR A 83 5.96 3.27 14.64
CA THR A 83 6.72 3.31 15.89
C THR A 83 7.79 2.21 16.00
N LYS A 84 7.54 1.04 15.38
CA LYS A 84 8.42 -0.15 15.47
C LYS A 84 8.97 -0.57 14.10
N PHE A 85 8.23 -0.30 13.03
CA PHE A 85 8.62 -0.62 11.66
C PHE A 85 8.94 0.66 10.89
N GLY A 86 9.37 0.54 9.63
CA GLY A 86 9.85 1.65 8.83
C GLY A 86 8.77 2.35 8.01
N PHE A 87 7.54 2.49 8.49
CA PHE A 87 6.56 3.36 7.79
C PHE A 87 6.68 4.78 8.31
N ASP A 88 6.56 5.75 7.41
CA ASP A 88 6.49 7.16 7.79
C ASP A 88 5.07 7.54 8.21
N GLU A 89 4.07 6.99 7.53
CA GLU A 89 2.66 7.33 7.74
C GLU A 89 1.74 6.12 7.51
N VAL A 90 0.61 6.11 8.22
CA VAL A 90 -0.53 5.21 7.99
C VAL A 90 -1.76 6.08 7.80
N ILE A 91 -2.33 6.04 6.60
CA ILE A 91 -3.43 6.92 6.17
C ILE A 91 -4.70 6.09 6.00
N GLY A 92 -5.80 6.63 6.50
CA GLY A 92 -7.13 6.05 6.35
C GLY A 92 -8.05 6.99 5.58
N ASP A 93 -8.63 6.51 4.48
CA ASP A 93 -9.49 7.28 3.59
C ASP A 93 -10.76 6.48 3.29
N ASP A 94 -11.81 6.71 4.07
CA ASP A 94 -13.12 6.07 3.90
C ASP A 94 -13.91 6.62 2.70
N THR A 95 -13.43 7.68 2.05
CA THR A 95 -14.04 8.26 0.84
C THR A 95 -13.58 7.56 -0.44
N ASN A 96 -12.50 6.78 -0.37
CA ASN A 96 -11.82 6.16 -1.51
C ASN A 96 -11.32 7.15 -2.56
N ALA A 97 -11.11 8.43 -2.20
CA ALA A 97 -10.67 9.47 -3.13
C ALA A 97 -9.35 9.10 -3.81
N LEU A 98 -8.35 8.64 -3.03
CA LEU A 98 -7.07 8.21 -3.63
C LEU A 98 -7.25 7.01 -4.56
N ALA A 99 -7.99 5.98 -4.13
CA ALA A 99 -8.19 4.77 -4.93
C ALA A 99 -8.90 5.07 -6.27
N ASN A 100 -9.93 5.93 -6.24
CA ASN A 100 -10.65 6.34 -7.45
C ASN A 100 -9.73 7.10 -8.41
N TYR A 101 -8.93 8.05 -7.90
CA TYR A 101 -7.95 8.77 -8.73
C TYR A 101 -6.93 7.83 -9.37
N LEU A 102 -6.40 6.84 -8.64
CA LEU A 102 -5.43 5.89 -9.18
C LEU A 102 -6.01 5.05 -10.32
N VAL A 103 -7.30 4.74 -10.30
CA VAL A 103 -7.99 4.04 -11.39
C VAL A 103 -8.24 5.00 -12.57
N GLU A 104 -8.77 6.19 -12.30
CA GLU A 104 -9.13 7.19 -13.32
C GLU A 104 -7.93 7.69 -14.12
N ASP A 105 -6.77 7.82 -13.48
CA ASP A 105 -5.50 8.24 -14.09
C ASP A 105 -4.68 7.06 -14.67
N CYS A 106 -5.29 5.87 -14.73
CA CYS A 106 -4.67 4.63 -15.24
C CYS A 106 -3.37 4.25 -14.52
N ILE A 107 -3.21 4.63 -13.25
CA ILE A 107 -2.06 4.28 -12.42
C ILE A 107 -2.22 2.86 -11.84
N LEU A 108 -3.41 2.49 -11.39
CA LEU A 108 -3.74 1.12 -10.98
C LEU A 108 -5.08 0.72 -11.61
N GLU A 109 -5.08 0.51 -12.93
CA GLU A 109 -6.31 0.31 -13.73
C GLU A 109 -7.15 -0.90 -13.28
N ASP A 110 -6.50 -1.91 -12.68
CA ASP A 110 -7.14 -3.15 -12.23
C ASP A 110 -7.59 -3.09 -10.75
N LEU A 111 -7.41 -1.96 -10.07
CA LEU A 111 -7.77 -1.80 -8.66
C LEU A 111 -9.29 -1.84 -8.49
N LYS A 112 -9.78 -2.76 -7.66
CA LYS A 112 -11.22 -2.91 -7.37
C LYS A 112 -11.57 -2.42 -5.98
N THR A 113 -12.75 -1.83 -5.92
CA THR A 113 -13.47 -1.49 -4.69
C THR A 113 -14.71 -2.37 -4.63
N MET A 114 -14.90 -3.09 -3.53
CA MET A 114 -15.98 -4.08 -3.37
C MET A 114 -16.56 -4.03 -1.96
N THR A 115 -17.81 -4.47 -1.77
CA THR A 115 -18.39 -4.51 -0.42
C THR A 115 -17.77 -5.65 0.41
N PRO A 116 -17.84 -5.58 1.75
CA PRO A 116 -17.43 -6.70 2.61
C PRO A 116 -18.08 -8.04 2.26
N GLU A 117 -19.34 -8.02 1.80
CA GLU A 117 -20.09 -9.19 1.35
C GLU A 117 -19.49 -9.79 0.07
N GLU A 118 -19.22 -8.96 -0.94
CA GLU A 118 -18.60 -9.39 -2.20
C GLU A 118 -17.18 -9.92 -1.99
N ALA A 119 -16.47 -9.38 -1.00
CA ALA A 119 -15.15 -9.83 -0.60
C ALA A 119 -15.16 -11.05 0.33
N HIS A 120 -16.33 -11.49 0.82
CA HIS A 120 -16.50 -12.58 1.79
C HIS A 120 -15.73 -12.37 3.11
N VAL A 121 -15.76 -11.14 3.65
CA VAL A 121 -15.05 -10.75 4.88
C VAL A 121 -15.96 -10.22 5.99
N THR A 122 -17.27 -10.43 5.87
CA THR A 122 -18.27 -9.95 6.84
C THR A 122 -18.05 -10.44 8.27
N ASP A 123 -17.36 -11.58 8.46
CA ASP A 123 -17.02 -12.10 9.79
C ASP A 123 -15.90 -11.31 10.48
N HIS A 124 -15.22 -10.42 9.75
CA HIS A 124 -14.10 -9.62 10.25
C HIS A 124 -14.45 -8.15 10.48
N VAL A 125 -15.60 -7.69 9.99
CA VAL A 125 -15.92 -6.26 9.91
C VAL A 125 -17.39 -6.03 10.26
N THR A 126 -17.76 -4.84 10.70
CA THR A 126 -19.15 -4.51 11.01
C THR A 126 -19.79 -3.72 9.87
N LYS A 127 -21.13 -3.66 9.86
CA LYS A 127 -21.85 -2.84 8.90
C LYS A 127 -21.43 -1.37 9.07
N GLY A 128 -20.95 -0.76 7.99
CA GLY A 128 -20.49 0.62 7.99
C GLY A 128 -18.98 0.79 8.16
N THR A 129 -18.21 -0.29 8.37
CA THR A 129 -16.73 -0.21 8.38
C THR A 129 -16.16 0.32 7.05
N TYR A 130 -16.80 0.00 5.91
CA TYR A 130 -16.43 0.49 4.59
C TYR A 130 -17.62 1.16 3.91
N PRO A 131 -17.94 2.43 4.22
CA PRO A 131 -19.12 3.09 3.70
C PRO A 131 -19.11 3.25 2.17
N ASN A 132 -17.92 3.36 1.57
CA ASN A 132 -17.73 3.49 0.12
C ASN A 132 -17.06 2.25 -0.52
N GLY A 133 -17.07 1.12 0.20
CA GLY A 133 -16.46 -0.14 -0.24
C GLY A 133 -15.00 -0.28 0.18
N MET A 134 -14.56 -1.53 0.22
CA MET A 134 -13.20 -1.93 0.58
C MET A 134 -12.33 -2.02 -0.68
N VAL A 135 -11.17 -1.36 -0.64
CA VAL A 135 -10.19 -1.39 -1.73
C VAL A 135 -9.31 -2.62 -1.58
N GLN A 136 -9.11 -3.34 -2.69
CA GLN A 136 -8.22 -4.50 -2.73
C GLN A 136 -6.75 -4.09 -2.46
N PRO A 137 -5.88 -5.03 -2.04
CA PRO A 137 -4.46 -4.73 -1.92
C PRO A 137 -3.83 -4.28 -3.23
N GLY A 138 -2.95 -3.29 -3.12
CA GLY A 138 -2.19 -2.72 -4.22
C GLY A 138 -0.97 -1.97 -3.72
N MET A 139 -0.08 -1.57 -4.61
CA MET A 139 1.03 -0.66 -4.30
C MET A 139 1.51 0.08 -5.53
N ILE A 140 2.01 1.29 -5.30
CA ILE A 140 2.69 2.11 -6.30
C ILE A 140 4.01 2.60 -5.72
N TRP A 141 5.03 2.66 -6.59
CA TRP A 141 6.34 3.16 -6.23
C TRP A 141 6.81 4.17 -7.24
N TYR A 142 7.26 5.30 -6.73
CA TYR A 142 7.89 6.37 -7.48
C TYR A 142 9.38 6.44 -7.15
N ALA A 143 10.17 6.81 -8.14
CA ALA A 143 11.58 7.13 -8.01
C ALA A 143 11.91 8.38 -8.82
N HIS A 144 13.06 9.03 -8.56
CA HIS A 144 13.53 10.16 -9.36
C HIS A 144 12.49 11.29 -9.45
N HIS A 145 11.98 11.72 -8.30
CA HIS A 145 11.09 12.87 -8.15
C HIS A 145 9.81 12.83 -9.00
N GLY A 146 9.04 11.73 -8.90
CA GLY A 146 7.73 11.63 -9.57
C GLY A 146 7.64 10.63 -10.72
N SER A 147 8.72 9.93 -11.07
CA SER A 147 8.63 8.86 -12.07
C SER A 147 8.05 7.60 -11.46
N LEU A 148 6.89 7.14 -11.95
CA LEU A 148 6.31 5.87 -11.57
C LEU A 148 7.18 4.72 -12.08
N VAL A 149 7.60 3.81 -11.19
CA VAL A 149 8.56 2.73 -11.52
C VAL A 149 8.05 1.33 -11.22
N LEU A 150 7.06 1.19 -10.34
CA LEU A 150 6.41 -0.09 -10.05
C LEU A 150 4.94 0.12 -9.70
N GLN A 151 4.11 -0.73 -10.26
CA GLN A 151 2.69 -0.88 -9.94
C GLN A 151 2.43 -2.34 -9.55
N TRP A 152 1.54 -2.57 -8.61
CA TRP A 152 1.04 -3.92 -8.36
C TRP A 152 -0.35 -3.87 -7.75
N GLU A 153 -1.22 -4.72 -8.25
CA GLU A 153 -2.56 -4.95 -7.79
C GLU A 153 -2.74 -6.44 -7.53
N SER A 154 -3.39 -6.77 -6.43
CA SER A 154 -3.65 -8.17 -6.14
C SER A 154 -4.68 -8.77 -7.07
N GLU A 155 -4.53 -10.06 -7.36
CA GLU A 155 -5.59 -10.82 -8.00
C GLU A 155 -6.71 -11.08 -6.98
N VAL A 156 -7.90 -10.58 -7.30
CA VAL A 156 -9.09 -10.82 -6.48
C VAL A 156 -9.69 -12.17 -6.84
N SER A 157 -9.38 -13.19 -6.04
CA SER A 157 -10.05 -14.48 -6.06
C SER A 157 -10.55 -14.86 -4.66
N PRO A 158 -11.78 -15.41 -4.55
CA PRO A 158 -12.24 -16.03 -3.31
C PRO A 158 -11.32 -17.19 -2.88
N PRO A 159 -11.17 -17.47 -1.57
CA PRO A 159 -11.83 -16.84 -0.44
C PRO A 159 -11.04 -15.67 0.18
N HIS A 160 -9.90 -15.29 -0.39
CA HIS A 160 -8.94 -14.45 0.31
C HIS A 160 -8.85 -13.01 -0.18
N PHE A 161 -9.62 -12.63 -1.19
CA PHE A 161 -9.78 -11.26 -1.68
C PHE A 161 -8.45 -10.51 -1.82
N GLY A 162 -7.52 -11.10 -2.56
CA GLY A 162 -6.20 -10.52 -2.82
C GLY A 162 -5.26 -10.42 -1.60
N GLY A 163 -5.64 -10.98 -0.45
CA GLY A 163 -4.81 -11.03 0.75
C GLY A 163 -3.46 -11.73 0.58
N PRO A 164 -3.44 -13.00 0.12
CA PRO A 164 -2.20 -13.69 -0.22
C PRO A 164 -1.61 -13.11 -1.51
N ASN A 165 -0.34 -13.43 -1.78
CA ASN A 165 0.35 -13.08 -3.03
C ASN A 165 0.74 -11.60 -3.18
N ARG A 166 1.23 -10.96 -2.10
CA ARG A 166 1.96 -9.69 -2.22
C ARG A 166 3.42 -9.94 -2.64
N PRO A 167 4.06 -9.13 -3.50
CA PRO A 167 5.45 -9.27 -3.90
C PRO A 167 6.45 -9.19 -2.72
N LEU A 168 7.51 -10.00 -2.74
CA LEU A 168 8.58 -9.94 -1.73
C LEU A 168 9.20 -8.53 -1.66
N PRO A 169 9.33 -7.92 -0.47
CA PRO A 169 9.95 -6.60 -0.31
C PRO A 169 11.32 -6.47 -0.99
N GLN A 170 12.16 -7.51 -0.92
CA GLN A 170 13.47 -7.51 -1.58
C GLN A 170 13.36 -7.41 -3.10
N ASP A 171 12.41 -8.12 -3.71
CA ASP A 171 12.24 -8.15 -5.16
C ASP A 171 11.58 -6.85 -5.66
N THR A 172 10.60 -6.34 -4.91
CA THR A 172 10.01 -5.01 -5.15
C THR A 172 11.09 -3.94 -5.18
N TRP A 173 11.93 -3.86 -4.14
CA TRP A 173 12.97 -2.85 -4.05
C TRP A 173 14.04 -2.98 -5.13
N LYS A 174 14.43 -4.22 -5.47
CA LYS A 174 15.38 -4.49 -6.55
C LYS A 174 14.88 -3.92 -7.89
N GLU A 175 13.60 -4.10 -8.20
CA GLU A 175 13.04 -3.55 -9.42
C GLU A 175 12.95 -2.02 -9.38
N VAL A 176 12.56 -1.42 -8.24
CA VAL A 176 12.57 0.04 -8.05
C VAL A 176 13.95 0.63 -8.33
N MET A 177 15.00 0.09 -7.70
CA MET A 177 16.38 0.56 -7.91
C MET A 177 16.86 0.37 -9.34
N LYS A 178 16.47 -0.74 -9.99
CA LYS A 178 16.81 -0.96 -11.40
C LYS A 178 16.22 0.12 -12.32
N ARG A 179 14.98 0.58 -12.08
CA ARG A 179 14.41 1.70 -12.86
C ARG A 179 15.04 3.03 -12.46
N LYS A 180 15.29 3.29 -11.17
CA LYS A 180 15.99 4.49 -10.73
C LYS A 180 17.34 4.66 -11.44
N HIS A 181 18.16 3.62 -11.47
CA HIS A 181 19.44 3.65 -12.18
C HIS A 181 19.28 3.87 -13.70
N ALA A 182 18.19 3.38 -14.31
CA ALA A 182 17.91 3.65 -15.72
C ALA A 182 17.54 5.13 -15.94
N LEU A 183 16.70 5.69 -15.07
CA LEU A 183 16.34 7.11 -15.06
C LEU A 183 17.55 8.02 -14.83
N ASP A 184 18.45 7.67 -13.91
CA ASP A 184 19.70 8.41 -13.65
C ASP A 184 20.64 8.43 -14.87
N LEU A 185 20.49 7.46 -15.78
CA LEU A 185 21.21 7.41 -17.05
C LEU A 185 20.45 8.09 -18.21
N GLY A 186 19.34 8.77 -17.91
CA GLY A 186 18.48 9.45 -18.89
C GLY A 186 17.73 8.49 -19.82
N LYS A 187 17.46 7.25 -19.36
CA LYS A 187 16.69 6.27 -20.14
C LYS A 187 15.21 6.36 -19.81
N ASP A 188 14.40 6.15 -20.83
CA ASP A 188 12.97 5.90 -20.63
C ASP A 188 12.77 4.59 -19.86
N VAL A 189 11.83 4.61 -18.92
CA VAL A 189 11.43 3.44 -18.14
C VAL A 189 9.94 3.23 -18.25
N MET A 190 9.54 1.97 -18.42
CA MET A 190 8.18 1.55 -18.19
C MET A 190 8.07 1.04 -16.74
N PRO A 191 6.98 1.39 -16.02
CA PRO A 191 6.70 0.76 -14.74
C PRO A 191 6.66 -0.77 -14.89
N VAL A 192 7.16 -1.48 -13.89
CA VAL A 192 6.95 -2.93 -13.84
C VAL A 192 5.62 -3.23 -13.17
N HIS A 193 4.84 -4.14 -13.77
CA HIS A 193 3.71 -4.74 -13.09
C HIS A 193 4.22 -5.87 -12.19
N GLY A 194 4.12 -5.70 -10.87
CA GLY A 194 4.66 -6.62 -9.88
C GLY A 194 4.06 -8.02 -9.88
N LYS A 195 3.10 -8.31 -10.77
CA LYS A 195 2.48 -9.64 -10.96
C LYS A 195 3.52 -10.72 -11.28
N GLU A 196 4.65 -10.34 -11.86
CA GLU A 196 5.76 -11.24 -12.22
C GLU A 196 6.77 -11.47 -11.07
N LEU A 197 6.62 -10.78 -9.93
CA LEU A 197 7.55 -10.88 -8.80
C LEU A 197 7.27 -12.11 -7.94
N ARG A 198 8.31 -12.58 -7.23
CA ARG A 198 8.14 -13.69 -6.27
C ARG A 198 7.25 -13.23 -5.12
N GLN A 199 6.33 -14.12 -4.74
CA GLN A 199 5.32 -13.84 -3.75
C GLN A 199 5.84 -13.99 -2.31
N CYS A 200 5.42 -13.08 -1.44
CA CYS A 200 5.99 -12.86 -0.10
C CYS A 200 5.43 -13.77 0.99
N ALA A 201 4.21 -14.24 0.79
CA ALA A 201 3.46 -14.96 1.79
C ALA A 201 2.79 -16.18 1.16
N THR A 202 3.20 -17.36 1.60
CA THR A 202 2.37 -18.56 1.52
C THR A 202 1.43 -18.62 2.73
N ASN A 203 0.28 -19.27 2.61
CA ASN A 203 -0.65 -19.48 3.74
C ASN A 203 0.04 -20.11 4.96
N MET A 204 1.07 -20.93 4.74
CA MET A 204 1.86 -21.57 5.79
C MET A 204 2.68 -20.55 6.60
N GLU A 205 3.41 -19.67 5.95
CA GLU A 205 4.26 -18.66 6.63
C GLU A 205 3.44 -17.67 7.45
N VAL A 206 2.28 -17.27 6.94
CA VAL A 206 1.37 -16.36 7.64
C VAL A 206 0.83 -17.04 8.91
N ASN A 207 0.35 -18.27 8.81
CA ASN A 207 -0.21 -18.99 9.96
C ASN A 207 0.84 -19.26 11.05
N CYS A 208 2.10 -19.54 10.69
CA CYS A 208 3.20 -19.72 11.65
C CYS A 208 3.67 -18.42 12.31
N ALA A 209 3.46 -17.27 11.68
CA ALA A 209 3.91 -15.97 12.19
C ALA A 209 2.90 -15.27 13.11
N ILE A 210 1.66 -15.78 13.18
CA ILE A 210 0.56 -15.21 13.96
C ILE A 210 0.18 -16.10 15.16
N SER A 211 0.66 -17.34 15.20
CA SER A 211 0.61 -18.24 16.37
C SER A 211 1.66 -17.86 17.41
#